data_AF-A0A6V7WCZ3-F1
#
_entry.id   AF-A0A6V7WCZ3-F1
#
_cell.length_a   1.000
_cell.length_b   1.000
_cell.length_c   1.000
_cell.angle_alpha   90.00
_cell.angle_beta   90.00
_cell.angle_gamma   90.00
#
_symmetry.space_group_name_H-M   'P 1'
#
loop_
_entity.id
_entity.type
_entity.pdbx_description
1 polymer ?
#
loop_
_entity_poly.entity_id
_entity_poly.type
_entity_poly.pdbx_seq_one_letter_code
_entity_poly.pdbx_strand_id
1 'polypeptide(L)'
;MEFILWNRENFDKIYNCTGINVDDIPIEKRRYPITAIICILLGFIYYPLYFPCLYSFWKNRTKNPCYILLIYLSLMDICILWVPTFAVGIFSLNGVVYCSSPFLTYFVGSEVLLLWPPECSADLILGINRCLSAEGKVNIRYARFMRMSGVLRHMH
;
A
#
# COMPACT_ATOMS: atom_id res chain seq x y z
N MET A 1 3.47 3.41 18.68
CA MET A 1 4.20 2.13 18.56
C MET A 1 5.37 2.01 19.52
N GLU A 2 6.06 3.11 19.84
CA GLU A 2 7.19 3.08 20.79
C GLU A 2 6.81 2.66 22.23
N PHE A 3 5.55 2.80 22.62
CA PHE A 3 5.07 2.44 23.97
C PHE A 3 5.20 0.95 24.31
N ILE A 4 5.00 0.02 23.38
CA ILE A 4 5.09 -1.43 23.66
C ILE A 4 6.54 -1.90 23.84
N LEU A 5 7.45 -1.36 23.03
CA LEU A 5 8.85 -1.79 23.00
C LEU A 5 9.68 -1.13 24.11
N TRP A 6 9.39 0.12 24.46
CA TRP A 6 10.20 0.90 25.39
C TRP A 6 9.54 1.13 26.77
N ASN A 7 8.21 0.97 26.88
CA ASN A 7 7.49 1.25 28.12
C ASN A 7 6.30 0.31 28.36
N ARG A 8 6.62 -0.99 28.48
CA ARG A 8 5.63 -2.06 28.63
C ARG A 8 4.72 -1.88 29.84
N GLU A 9 5.23 -1.36 30.95
CA GLU A 9 4.43 -1.12 32.16
C GLU A 9 3.31 -0.10 31.97
N ASN A 10 3.57 1.01 31.28
CA ASN A 10 2.52 1.99 30.99
C ASN A 10 1.57 1.51 29.90
N PHE A 11 2.07 0.72 28.94
CA PHE A 11 1.22 0.09 27.94
C PHE A 11 0.23 -0.90 28.57
N ASP A 12 0.71 -1.78 29.46
CA ASP A 12 -0.12 -2.77 30.15
C ASP A 12 -1.14 -2.10 31.10
N LYS A 13 -0.88 -0.88 31.60
CA LYS A 13 -1.89 -0.11 32.36
C LYS A 13 -3.06 0.35 31.50
N ILE A 14 -2.83 0.70 30.23
CA ILE A 14 -3.84 1.31 29.35
C ILE A 14 -4.52 0.24 28.46
N TYR A 15 -3.80 -0.82 28.08
CA TYR A 15 -4.25 -1.85 27.14
C TYR A 15 -4.29 -3.26 27.76
N ASN A 16 -4.46 -3.38 29.10
CA ASN A 16 -4.64 -4.69 29.71
C ASN A 16 -5.94 -5.36 29.24
N CYS A 17 -5.87 -6.69 29.13
CA CYS A 17 -7.00 -7.55 28.87
C CYS A 17 -7.48 -8.28 30.14
N THR A 18 -7.03 -7.86 31.33
CA THR A 18 -7.30 -8.52 32.61
C THR A 18 -8.79 -8.56 33.00
N GLY A 19 -9.61 -7.68 32.43
CA GLY A 19 -11.06 -7.64 32.63
C GLY A 19 -11.90 -8.18 31.48
N ILE A 20 -11.29 -8.68 30.40
CA ILE A 20 -11.99 -9.17 29.22
C ILE A 20 -11.61 -10.64 29.00
N ASN A 21 -12.55 -11.54 29.31
CA ASN A 21 -12.37 -12.93 28.94
C ASN A 21 -12.85 -13.11 27.50
N VAL A 22 -11.89 -13.43 26.62
CA VAL A 22 -12.12 -13.58 25.19
C VAL A 22 -13.10 -14.73 24.92
N ASP A 23 -13.21 -15.71 25.81
CA ASP A 23 -14.07 -16.88 25.63
C ASP A 23 -15.55 -16.61 25.99
N ASP A 24 -15.85 -15.50 26.67
CA ASP A 24 -17.22 -15.13 27.04
C ASP A 24 -18.07 -14.70 25.83
N ILE A 25 -17.41 -14.23 24.77
CA ILE A 25 -18.07 -13.80 23.54
C ILE A 25 -18.18 -15.02 22.61
N PRO A 26 -19.37 -15.45 22.16
CA PRO A 26 -19.46 -16.57 21.23
C PRO A 26 -18.68 -16.30 19.92
N ILE A 27 -17.99 -17.32 19.42
CA ILE A 27 -17.11 -17.23 18.23
C ILE A 27 -17.91 -16.84 16.98
N GLU A 28 -19.19 -17.22 16.91
CA GLU A 28 -20.11 -16.90 15.82
C GLU A 28 -20.31 -15.38 15.66
N LYS A 29 -20.19 -14.61 16.75
CA LYS A 29 -20.30 -13.14 16.70
C LYS A 29 -19.01 -12.45 16.29
N ARG A 30 -17.88 -13.17 16.30
CA ARG A 30 -16.54 -12.63 16.06
C ARG A 30 -15.96 -13.03 14.72
N ARG A 31 -16.51 -14.08 14.11
CA ARG A 31 -16.08 -14.61 12.83
C ARG A 31 -16.85 -13.94 11.69
N TYR A 32 -16.10 -13.48 10.68
CA TYR A 32 -16.67 -12.94 9.45
C TYR A 32 -16.23 -13.80 8.26
N PRO A 33 -16.80 -15.01 8.11
CA PRO A 33 -16.26 -16.01 7.18
C PRO A 33 -16.39 -15.59 5.72
N ILE A 34 -17.47 -14.88 5.35
CA ILE A 34 -17.68 -14.41 3.98
C ILE A 34 -16.60 -13.40 3.60
N THR A 35 -16.42 -12.35 4.42
CA THR A 35 -15.38 -11.33 4.23
C THR A 35 -14.01 -11.97 4.15
N ALA A 36 -13.73 -12.92 5.05
CA ALA A 36 -12.45 -13.59 5.09
C ALA A 36 -12.13 -14.39 3.83
N ILE A 37 -13.11 -15.15 3.32
CA ILE A 37 -12.96 -15.92 2.08
C ILE A 37 -12.71 -14.97 0.90
N ILE A 38 -13.45 -13.87 0.81
CA ILE A 38 -13.25 -12.86 -0.24
C ILE A 38 -11.83 -12.27 -0.18
N CYS A 39 -11.37 -11.87 1.01
CA CYS A 39 -10.02 -11.32 1.21
C CYS A 39 -8.92 -12.29 0.78
N ILE A 40 -9.03 -13.57 1.17
CA ILE A 40 -8.04 -14.60 0.81
C ILE A 40 -8.05 -14.88 -0.69
N LEU A 41 -9.23 -15.02 -1.30
CA LEU A 41 -9.36 -15.23 -2.75
C LEU A 41 -8.76 -14.06 -3.54
N LEU A 42 -9.03 -12.82 -3.14
CA LEU A 42 -8.43 -11.64 -3.75
C LEU A 42 -6.90 -11.63 -3.60
N GLY A 43 -6.37 -12.08 -2.45
CA GLY A 43 -4.93 -12.26 -2.26
C GLY A 43 -4.31 -13.20 -3.28
N PHE A 44 -4.92 -14.37 -3.50
CA PHE A 44 -4.46 -15.33 -4.51
C PHE A 44 -4.55 -14.81 -5.94
N ILE A 45 -5.43 -13.83 -6.23
CA ILE A 45 -5.56 -13.22 -7.55
C ILE A 45 -4.55 -12.08 -7.73
N TYR A 46 -4.41 -11.20 -6.74
CA TYR A 46 -3.58 -10.00 -6.86
C TYR A 46 -2.08 -10.31 -6.76
N TYR A 47 -1.65 -11.20 -5.85
CA TYR A 47 -0.23 -11.56 -5.72
C TYR A 47 0.44 -11.98 -7.04
N PRO A 48 -0.09 -12.96 -7.79
CA PRO A 48 0.53 -13.38 -9.04
C PRO A 48 0.44 -12.30 -10.13
N LEU A 49 -0.50 -11.36 -10.04
CA LEU A 49 -0.65 -10.26 -10.99
C LEU A 49 0.45 -9.19 -10.82
N TYR A 50 0.98 -9.02 -9.60
CA TYR A 50 2.05 -8.05 -9.34
C TYR A 50 3.40 -8.46 -9.95
N PHE A 51 3.72 -9.76 -10.01
CA PHE A 51 4.97 -10.26 -10.60
C PHE A 51 5.19 -9.90 -12.09
N PRO A 52 4.24 -10.13 -13.02
CA PRO A 52 4.40 -9.75 -14.42
C PRO A 52 4.46 -8.22 -14.59
N CYS A 53 3.74 -7.46 -13.77
CA CYS A 53 3.82 -6.00 -13.75
C CYS A 53 5.21 -5.51 -13.35
N LEU A 54 5.76 -6.05 -12.26
CA LEU A 54 7.12 -5.75 -11.79
C LEU A 54 8.18 -6.09 -12.85
N TYR A 55 8.06 -7.26 -13.50
CA TYR A 55 8.95 -7.66 -14.59
C TYR A 55 8.92 -6.67 -15.76
N SER A 56 7.74 -6.23 -16.17
CA SER A 56 7.56 -5.25 -17.24
C SER A 56 8.21 -3.90 -16.92
N PHE A 57 8.09 -3.44 -15.67
CA PHE A 57 8.74 -2.21 -15.22
C PHE A 57 10.26 -2.35 -15.17
N TRP A 58 10.76 -3.47 -14.65
CA TRP A 58 12.20 -3.75 -14.59
C TRP A 58 12.84 -3.72 -15.98
N LYS A 59 12.19 -4.33 -16.97
CA LYS A 59 12.68 -4.33 -18.36
C LYS A 59 12.76 -2.93 -18.97
N ASN A 60 11.89 -2.01 -18.55
CA ASN A 60 11.80 -0.65 -19.09
C ASN A 60 12.48 0.42 -18.21
N ARG A 61 13.12 0.03 -17.11
CA ARG A 61 13.67 0.95 -16.10
C ARG A 61 14.66 1.99 -16.63
N THR A 62 15.39 1.66 -17.70
CA THR A 62 16.40 2.55 -18.31
C THR A 62 15.79 3.66 -19.17
N LYS A 63 14.49 3.59 -19.52
CA LYS A 63 13.84 4.55 -20.42
C LYS A 63 13.38 5.82 -19.73
N ASN A 64 12.96 5.72 -18.46
CA ASN A 64 12.41 6.86 -17.71
C ASN A 64 12.55 6.63 -16.20
N PRO A 65 13.00 7.63 -15.41
CA PRO A 65 13.06 7.52 -13.95
C PRO A 65 11.69 7.22 -13.30
N CYS A 66 10.58 7.53 -13.97
CA CYS A 66 9.23 7.15 -13.56
C CYS A 66 9.05 5.63 -13.39
N TYR A 67 9.80 4.80 -14.13
CA TYR A 67 9.75 3.34 -13.94
C TYR A 67 10.41 2.90 -12.63
N ILE A 68 11.35 3.67 -12.09
CA ILE A 68 11.96 3.39 -10.77
C ILE A 68 10.91 3.58 -9.67
N LEU A 69 10.11 4.65 -9.76
CA LEU A 69 8.98 4.86 -8.84
C LEU A 69 7.95 3.72 -8.94
N LEU A 70 7.58 3.31 -10.16
CA LEU A 70 6.64 2.18 -10.36
C LEU A 70 7.18 0.85 -9.79
N ILE A 71 8.49 0.60 -9.88
CA ILE A 71 9.13 -0.56 -9.24
C ILE A 71 9.04 -0.44 -7.71
N TYR A 72 9.29 0.74 -7.14
CA TYR A 72 9.17 0.98 -5.70
C TYR A 72 7.72 0.77 -5.21
N LEU A 73 6.72 1.34 -5.90
CA LEU A 73 5.30 1.13 -5.59
C LEU A 73 4.94 -0.36 -5.61
N SER A 74 5.27 -1.05 -6.70
CA SER A 74 4.93 -2.48 -6.83
C SER A 74 5.61 -3.38 -5.79
N LEU A 75 6.80 -3.01 -5.31
CA LEU A 75 7.42 -3.72 -4.18
C LEU A 75 6.71 -3.43 -2.86
N MET A 76 6.35 -2.16 -2.60
CA MET A 76 5.58 -1.78 -1.40
C MET A 76 4.22 -2.48 -1.37
N ASP A 77 3.51 -2.51 -2.49
CA ASP A 77 2.24 -3.22 -2.65
C ASP A 77 2.39 -4.71 -2.31
N ILE A 78 3.40 -5.39 -2.85
CA ILE A 78 3.65 -6.81 -2.52
C ILE A 78 3.94 -6.99 -1.01
N CYS A 79 4.63 -6.03 -0.38
CA CYS A 79 4.94 -6.08 1.03
C CYS A 79 3.75 -5.76 1.94
N ILE A 80 2.79 -4.95 1.51
CA ILE A 80 1.62 -4.59 2.33
C ILE A 80 0.41 -5.50 2.06
N LEU A 81 0.26 -6.01 0.83
CA LEU A 81 -0.96 -6.67 0.37
C LEU A 81 -1.24 -8.00 1.09
N TRP A 82 -0.25 -8.65 1.70
CA TRP A 82 -0.52 -9.82 2.54
C TRP A 82 -1.32 -9.49 3.80
N VAL A 83 -1.25 -8.26 4.30
CA VAL A 83 -1.98 -7.85 5.51
C VAL A 83 -3.50 -7.88 5.29
N PRO A 84 -4.08 -7.11 4.34
CA PRO A 84 -5.53 -7.11 4.13
C PRO A 84 -6.07 -8.41 3.53
N THR A 85 -5.22 -9.23 2.91
CA THR A 85 -5.65 -10.47 2.24
C THR A 85 -5.50 -11.68 3.14
N PHE A 86 -4.28 -12.04 3.52
CA PHE A 86 -3.99 -13.24 4.28
C PHE A 86 -4.12 -12.99 5.79
N ALA A 87 -3.50 -11.96 6.36
CA ALA A 87 -3.53 -11.74 7.81
C ALA A 87 -4.95 -11.44 8.30
N VAL A 88 -5.61 -10.44 7.71
CA VAL A 88 -7.00 -10.08 8.04
C VAL A 88 -7.95 -11.21 7.69
N GLY A 89 -7.74 -11.93 6.58
CA GLY A 89 -8.53 -13.10 6.23
C GLY A 89 -8.46 -14.20 7.29
N ILE A 90 -7.25 -14.60 7.69
CA ILE A 90 -7.04 -15.64 8.72
C ILE A 90 -7.58 -15.17 10.08
N PHE A 91 -7.34 -13.91 10.47
CA PHE A 91 -7.87 -13.36 11.72
C PHE A 91 -9.41 -13.34 11.71
N SER A 92 -10.03 -13.00 10.58
CA SER A 92 -11.49 -12.97 10.42
C SER A 92 -12.11 -14.37 10.38
N LEU A 93 -11.39 -15.40 9.93
CA LEU A 93 -11.82 -16.81 10.02
C LEU A 93 -11.75 -17.36 11.44
N ASN A 94 -10.74 -16.95 12.20
CA ASN A 94 -10.52 -17.44 13.56
C ASN A 94 -11.18 -16.55 14.63
N GLY A 95 -11.72 -15.39 14.25
CA GLY A 95 -12.28 -14.41 15.19
C GLY A 95 -11.22 -13.84 16.13
N VAL A 96 -9.98 -13.71 15.66
CA VAL A 96 -8.84 -13.24 16.47
C VAL A 96 -9.05 -11.77 16.80
N VAL A 97 -8.98 -11.48 18.10
CA VAL A 97 -9.01 -10.13 18.64
C VAL A 97 -7.66 -9.82 19.28
N TYR A 98 -7.39 -8.52 19.51
CA TYR A 98 -6.16 -8.07 20.15
C TYR A 98 -5.84 -8.83 21.45
N CYS A 99 -6.83 -9.06 22.30
CA CYS A 99 -6.64 -9.77 23.57
C CYS A 99 -6.33 -11.28 23.42
N SER A 100 -6.59 -11.87 22.26
CA SER A 100 -6.24 -13.28 21.98
C SER A 100 -4.78 -13.42 21.54
N SER A 101 -4.30 -12.50 20.70
CA SER A 101 -2.91 -12.51 20.23
C SER A 101 -2.37 -11.08 20.06
N PRO A 102 -1.99 -10.42 21.17
CA PRO A 102 -1.63 -9.00 21.14
C PRO A 102 -0.37 -8.73 20.34
N PHE A 103 0.60 -9.65 20.36
CA PHE A 103 1.84 -9.53 19.59
C PHE A 103 1.61 -9.62 18.07
N LEU A 104 0.81 -10.59 17.62
CA LEU A 104 0.53 -10.77 16.19
C LEU A 104 -0.28 -9.59 15.65
N THR A 105 -1.35 -9.19 16.34
CA THR A 105 -2.18 -8.04 15.93
C THR A 105 -1.37 -6.75 15.93
N TYR A 106 -0.46 -6.58 16.89
CA TYR A 106 0.42 -5.41 16.95
C TYR A 106 1.41 -5.39 15.77
N PHE A 107 2.09 -6.52 15.49
CA PHE A 107 3.06 -6.60 14.41
C PHE A 107 2.41 -6.29 13.05
N VAL A 108 1.29 -6.93 12.75
CA VAL A 108 0.53 -6.70 11.51
C VAL A 108 0.07 -5.24 11.40
N GLY A 109 -0.45 -4.67 12.49
CA GLY A 109 -0.84 -3.25 12.52
C GLY A 109 0.35 -2.31 12.34
N SER A 110 1.54 -2.69 12.81
CA SER A 110 2.75 -1.90 12.69
C SER A 110 3.24 -1.79 11.26
N GLU A 111 3.20 -2.88 10.51
CA GLU A 111 3.63 -2.91 9.11
C GLU A 111 2.74 -2.04 8.24
N VAL A 112 1.43 -2.02 8.49
CA VAL A 112 0.49 -1.12 7.80
C VAL A 112 0.87 0.34 8.01
N LEU A 113 1.14 0.73 9.24
CA LEU A 113 1.51 2.11 9.56
C LEU A 113 2.89 2.50 9.03
N LEU A 114 3.80 1.54 8.84
CA LEU A 114 5.13 1.78 8.28
C LEU A 114 5.12 1.87 6.75
N LEU A 115 4.36 1.00 6.07
CA LEU A 115 4.44 0.84 4.61
C LEU A 115 3.41 1.70 3.85
N TRP A 116 2.24 1.96 4.44
CA TRP A 116 1.16 2.68 3.75
C TRP A 116 1.46 4.16 3.48
N PRO A 117 2.00 4.96 4.43
CA PRO A 117 2.28 6.37 4.15
C PRO A 117 3.35 6.60 3.07
N PRO A 118 4.47 5.84 3.02
CA PRO A 118 5.43 5.93 1.93
C PRO A 118 4.87 5.55 0.56
N GLU A 119 3.97 4.56 0.50
CA GLU A 119 3.26 4.16 -0.73
C GLU A 119 2.40 5.32 -1.25
N CYS A 120 1.53 5.88 -0.41
CA CYS A 120 0.69 7.03 -0.77
C CYS A 120 1.52 8.25 -1.20
N SER A 121 2.67 8.47 -0.56
CA SER A 121 3.58 9.56 -0.92
C SER A 121 4.18 9.34 -2.31
N ALA A 122 4.54 8.10 -2.64
CA ALA A 122 5.10 7.76 -3.94
C ALA A 122 4.05 7.82 -5.06
N ASP A 123 2.80 7.43 -4.79
CA ASP A 123 1.66 7.64 -5.69
C ASP A 123 1.44 9.13 -6.01
N LEU A 124 1.50 9.98 -4.98
CA LEU A 124 1.37 11.42 -5.16
C LEU A 124 2.49 11.99 -6.04
N ILE A 125 3.74 11.60 -5.77
CA ILE A 125 4.91 12.01 -6.59
C ILE A 125 4.75 11.55 -8.04
N LEU A 126 4.27 10.32 -8.25
CA LEU A 126 4.02 9.77 -9.58
C LEU A 126 2.93 10.57 -10.32
N GLY A 127 1.84 10.93 -9.62
CA GLY A 127 0.77 11.76 -10.15
C GLY A 127 1.27 13.14 -10.60
N ILE A 128 2.03 13.81 -9.74
CA ILE A 128 2.64 15.12 -10.04
C ILE A 128 3.57 15.02 -11.26
N ASN A 129 4.41 13.98 -11.32
CA ASN A 129 5.33 13.76 -12.45
C ASN A 129 4.57 13.58 -13.78
N ARG A 130 3.37 12.98 -13.75
CA ARG A 130 2.52 12.84 -14.94
C ARG A 130 1.87 14.16 -15.36
N CYS A 131 1.44 14.99 -14.42
CA CYS A 131 0.92 16.34 -14.71
C CYS A 131 1.99 17.22 -15.37
N LEU A 132 3.19 17.30 -14.78
CA LEU A 132 4.30 18.10 -15.33
C LEU A 132 4.75 17.61 -16.71
N SER A 133 4.79 16.28 -16.89
CA SER A 133 5.11 15.69 -18.20
C SER A 133 4.06 16.00 -19.27
N ALA A 134 2.79 16.16 -18.89
CA ALA A 134 1.73 16.53 -19.82
C ALA A 134 1.88 18.00 -20.27
N GLU A 135 2.08 18.92 -19.32
CA GLU A 135 2.28 20.35 -19.60
C GLU A 135 3.55 20.60 -20.43
N GLY A 136 4.67 19.95 -20.09
CA GLY A 136 5.91 20.07 -20.86
C GLY A 136 5.79 19.54 -22.29
N LYS A 137 5.05 18.44 -22.50
CA LYS A 137 4.78 17.90 -23.84
C LYS A 137 3.87 18.82 -24.65
N VAL A 138 2.86 19.43 -24.02
CA VAL A 138 2.01 20.45 -24.65
C VAL A 138 2.90 21.61 -25.09
N ASN A 139 3.70 22.18 -24.20
CA ASN A 139 4.53 23.34 -24.49
C ASN A 139 5.56 23.07 -25.62
N ILE A 140 6.20 21.90 -25.62
CA ILE A 140 7.12 21.47 -26.69
C ILE A 140 6.38 21.24 -28.01
N ARG A 141 5.19 20.64 -27.99
CA ARG A 141 4.40 20.37 -29.21
C ARG A 141 3.87 21.67 -29.82
N TYR A 142 3.47 22.64 -29.00
CA TYR A 142 3.14 24.00 -29.43
C TYR A 142 4.36 24.74 -29.99
N ALA A 143 5.52 24.67 -29.32
CA ALA A 143 6.76 25.26 -29.84
C ALA A 143 7.20 24.65 -31.18
N ARG A 144 7.05 23.32 -31.34
CA ARG A 144 7.36 22.60 -32.59
C ARG A 144 6.37 22.94 -33.69
N PHE A 145 5.07 23.06 -33.36
CA PHE A 145 4.03 23.52 -34.28
C PHE A 145 4.30 24.96 -34.74
N MET A 146 4.60 25.89 -33.83
CA MET A 146 4.96 27.29 -34.16
C MET A 146 6.25 27.40 -34.99
N ARG A 147 7.21 26.49 -34.82
CA ARG A 147 8.41 26.39 -35.69
C ARG A 147 8.06 25.88 -37.09
N MET A 148 7.16 24.90 -37.20
CA MET A 148 6.73 24.33 -38.48
C MET A 148 5.81 25.26 -39.28
N SER A 149 4.96 26.04 -38.63
CA SER A 149 4.08 27.02 -39.27
C SER A 149 4.78 28.33 -39.64
N GLY A 150 6.09 28.44 -39.44
CA GLY A 150 6.89 29.60 -39.86
C GLY A 150 6.69 30.88 -39.04
N VAL A 151 5.77 30.89 -38.07
CA VAL A 151 5.41 32.06 -37.24
C VAL A 151 6.60 32.58 -36.42
N LEU A 152 7.51 31.68 -36.01
CA LEU A 152 8.74 32.04 -35.29
C LEU A 152 9.82 32.73 -36.15
N ARG A 153 9.62 32.86 -37.48
CA ARG A 153 10.61 33.47 -38.39
C ARG A 153 10.43 34.99 -38.57
N HIS A 154 9.36 35.58 -38.00
CA HIS A 154 9.03 37.01 -38.15
C HIS A 154 9.21 37.85 -36.88
N MET A 155 9.78 37.30 -35.80
CA MET A 155 10.12 38.05 -34.57
C MET A 155 11.61 38.36 -34.43
N HIS A 156 12.27 38.73 -35.52
CA HIS A 156 13.59 39.34 -35.53
C HIS A 156 13.66 40.41 -36.61
#